data_AF-A0A5N6W9B7-F1
#
_entry.id   AF-A0A5N6W9B7-F1
#
_cell.length_a   1.000
_cell.length_b   1.000
_cell.length_c   1.000
_cell.angle_alpha   90.00
_cell.angle_beta   90.00
_cell.angle_gamma   90.00
#
_symmetry.space_group_name_H-M   'P 1'
#
loop_
_entity.id
_entity.type
_entity.pdbx_description
1 polymer ?
#
loop_
_entity_poly.entity_id
_entity_poly.type
_entity_poly.pdbx_seq_one_letter_code
_entity_poly.pdbx_strand_id
1 'polypeptide(L)'
;MWWPRAAADRLQTCTFWLLWLFTWDDEIDQSTSDLFIHNKANNFRKESLEYVKFGLAVGDDETTKWDFQNKPPNRPLIRSLDVIGVHLQQVYNHDQIMTFVNEIDYYMSCQQREQKRKLTGRLPIVAEYLETRMGTSAVTLMLALNEFADGNDIPRDIMTDPKMISLWYEVNMNMSLSNDLLSLRKEIKHSDIDSMVPVLVSARGLTVRQAVKETEEEINRNIEGFDQIADALLEEIKLTHPEKVDEVSS
;
A
#
# COMPACT_ATOMS: atom_id res chain seq x y z
N MET A 1 -7.16 10.34 11.03
CA MET A 1 -7.87 9.04 11.07
C MET A 1 -8.23 8.70 9.63
N TRP A 2 -7.85 7.51 9.13
CA TRP A 2 -7.98 7.15 7.70
C TRP A 2 -9.43 6.96 7.25
N TRP A 3 -10.25 6.29 8.06
CA TRP A 3 -11.65 5.99 7.74
C TRP A 3 -12.60 6.58 8.78
N PRO A 4 -12.83 7.92 8.75
CA PRO A 4 -13.65 8.59 9.75
C PRO A 4 -15.15 8.24 9.66
N ARG A 5 -15.60 7.72 8.51
CA ARG A 5 -17.02 7.37 8.25
C ARG A 5 -17.33 5.88 8.47
N ALA A 6 -16.34 5.06 8.77
CA ALA A 6 -16.54 3.62 8.90
C ALA A 6 -17.41 3.26 10.12
N ALA A 7 -18.33 2.32 9.93
CA ALA A 7 -19.04 1.68 11.03
C ALA A 7 -18.06 0.94 11.96
N ALA A 8 -18.41 0.76 13.22
CA ALA A 8 -17.47 0.27 14.25
C ALA A 8 -16.86 -1.11 13.93
N ASP A 9 -17.65 -2.03 13.39
CA ASP A 9 -17.24 -3.38 12.95
C ASP A 9 -16.27 -3.33 11.76
N ARG A 10 -16.52 -2.46 10.79
CA ARG A 10 -15.63 -2.23 9.66
C ARG A 10 -14.34 -1.54 10.07
N LEU A 11 -14.43 -0.52 10.91
CA LEU A 11 -13.27 0.18 11.47
C LEU A 11 -12.39 -0.78 12.28
N GLN A 12 -12.98 -1.70 13.03
CA GLN A 12 -12.24 -2.74 13.74
C GLN A 12 -11.44 -3.63 12.77
N THR A 13 -12.05 -4.07 11.67
CA THR A 13 -11.39 -4.87 10.63
C THR A 13 -10.24 -4.10 9.97
N CYS A 14 -10.48 -2.85 9.59
CA CYS A 14 -9.46 -1.99 8.99
C CYS A 14 -8.32 -1.68 9.98
N THR A 15 -8.63 -1.59 11.28
CA THR A 15 -7.61 -1.44 12.33
C THR A 15 -6.77 -2.71 12.48
N PHE A 16 -7.38 -3.90 12.44
CA PHE A 16 -6.63 -5.16 12.42
C PHE A 16 -5.73 -5.26 11.18
N TRP A 17 -6.22 -4.83 10.02
CA TRP A 17 -5.39 -4.75 8.81
C TRP A 17 -4.18 -3.84 8.99
N LEU A 18 -4.39 -2.64 9.52
CA LEU A 18 -3.28 -1.71 9.77
C LEU A 18 -2.24 -2.30 10.72
N LEU A 19 -2.67 -2.95 11.81
CA LEU A 19 -1.78 -3.63 12.75
C LEU A 19 -1.02 -4.79 12.09
N TRP A 20 -1.71 -5.59 11.28
CA TRP A 20 -1.10 -6.68 10.53
C TRP A 20 -0.03 -6.18 9.58
N LEU A 21 -0.34 -5.15 8.81
CA LEU A 21 0.55 -4.54 7.83
C LEU A 21 1.82 -4.00 8.48
N PHE A 22 1.72 -3.20 9.54
CA PHE A 22 2.90 -2.72 10.26
C PHE A 22 3.72 -3.84 10.88
N THR A 23 3.07 -4.88 11.42
CA THR A 23 3.79 -6.02 12.02
C THR A 23 4.50 -6.83 10.93
N TRP A 24 3.90 -6.97 9.74
CA TRP A 24 4.50 -7.65 8.61
C TRP A 24 5.69 -6.88 8.04
N ASP A 25 5.54 -5.56 7.92
CA ASP A 25 6.60 -4.65 7.48
C ASP A 25 7.79 -4.70 8.44
N ASP A 26 7.55 -4.57 9.75
CA ASP A 26 8.60 -4.67 10.77
C ASP A 26 9.33 -6.03 10.74
N GLU A 27 8.61 -7.14 10.50
CA GLU A 27 9.20 -8.48 10.44
C GLU A 27 10.13 -8.65 9.23
N ILE A 28 9.80 -8.02 8.09
CA ILE A 28 10.58 -8.15 6.86
C ILE A 28 11.71 -7.12 6.73
N ASP A 29 11.52 -5.90 7.24
CA ASP A 29 12.41 -4.75 7.00
C ASP A 29 13.39 -4.43 8.13
N GLN A 30 13.31 -5.13 9.26
CA GLN A 30 14.36 -5.06 10.25
C GLN A 30 15.69 -5.52 9.61
N SER A 31 16.61 -4.58 9.40
CA SER A 31 17.92 -4.83 8.78
C SER A 31 18.79 -5.86 9.52
N THR A 32 18.41 -6.18 10.76
CA THR A 32 19.01 -7.21 11.61
C THR A 32 18.23 -8.53 11.63
N SER A 33 17.07 -8.62 10.98
CA SER A 33 16.25 -9.83 10.99
C SER A 33 16.84 -10.91 10.07
N ASP A 34 16.69 -12.16 10.47
CA ASP A 34 17.09 -13.31 9.65
C ASP A 34 16.39 -13.32 8.28
N LEU A 35 15.20 -12.71 8.18
CA LEU A 35 14.46 -12.56 6.95
C LEU A 35 15.12 -11.55 6.01
N PHE A 36 15.56 -10.42 6.53
CA PHE A 36 16.18 -9.38 5.72
C PHE A 36 17.49 -9.85 5.07
N ILE A 37 18.25 -10.71 5.75
CA ILE A 37 19.62 -11.09 5.34
C ILE A 37 19.65 -12.35 4.45
N HIS A 38 18.63 -13.21 4.50
CA HIS A 38 18.65 -14.52 3.83
C HIS A 38 17.53 -14.68 2.79
N ASN A 39 17.68 -15.68 1.92
CA ASN A 39 16.65 -16.12 0.94
C ASN A 39 15.29 -16.51 1.56
N LYS A 40 15.14 -16.47 2.89
CA LYS A 40 13.90 -16.75 3.62
C LYS A 40 12.83 -15.67 3.43
N ALA A 41 13.19 -14.41 3.14
CA ALA A 41 12.20 -13.36 2.89
C ALA A 41 11.31 -13.66 1.67
N ASN A 42 11.85 -14.27 0.61
CA ASN A 42 11.05 -14.62 -0.56
C ASN A 42 10.02 -15.70 -0.23
N ASN A 43 10.38 -16.70 0.58
CA ASN A 43 9.44 -17.70 1.04
C ASN A 43 8.36 -17.09 1.94
N PHE A 44 8.75 -16.15 2.81
CA PHE A 44 7.80 -15.43 3.67
C PHE A 44 6.79 -14.61 2.86
N ARG A 45 7.25 -13.84 1.86
CA ARG A 45 6.38 -13.10 0.93
C ARG A 45 5.44 -14.06 0.18
N LYS A 46 6.00 -15.12 -0.42
CA LYS A 46 5.21 -16.09 -1.19
C LYS A 46 4.17 -16.79 -0.31
N GLU A 47 4.54 -17.28 0.87
CA GLU A 47 3.59 -17.89 1.82
C GLU A 47 2.50 -16.88 2.23
N SER A 48 2.86 -15.61 2.47
CA SER A 48 1.90 -14.57 2.84
C SER A 48 0.90 -14.29 1.72
N LEU A 49 1.36 -14.06 0.49
CA LEU A 49 0.49 -13.80 -0.67
C LEU A 49 -0.44 -14.98 -0.95
N GLU A 50 0.10 -16.19 -0.96
CA GLU A 50 -0.70 -17.39 -1.24
C GLU A 50 -1.71 -17.65 -0.12
N TYR A 51 -1.37 -17.33 1.14
CA TYR A 51 -2.34 -17.42 2.23
C TYR A 51 -3.44 -16.35 2.12
N VAL A 52 -3.12 -15.13 1.68
CA VAL A 52 -4.13 -14.10 1.38
C VAL A 52 -5.10 -14.59 0.31
N LYS A 53 -4.59 -15.11 -0.83
CA LYS A 53 -5.44 -15.63 -1.91
C LYS A 53 -6.34 -16.77 -1.42
N PHE A 54 -5.79 -17.69 -0.63
CA PHE A 54 -6.56 -18.76 0.00
C PHE A 54 -7.65 -18.23 0.92
N GLY A 55 -7.28 -17.32 1.84
CA GLY A 55 -8.17 -16.70 2.81
C GLY A 55 -9.20 -15.75 2.22
N LEU A 56 -9.09 -15.41 0.92
CA LEU A 56 -10.06 -14.62 0.17
C LEU A 56 -10.80 -15.44 -0.91
N ALA A 57 -10.60 -16.76 -0.94
CA ALA A 57 -11.24 -17.69 -1.89
C ALA A 57 -10.97 -17.36 -3.37
N VAL A 58 -9.80 -16.79 -3.67
CA VAL A 58 -9.32 -16.50 -5.03
C VAL A 58 -7.99 -17.20 -5.35
N GLY A 59 -7.70 -18.28 -4.63
CA GLY A 59 -6.52 -19.11 -4.83
C GLY A 59 -6.48 -19.76 -6.21
N ASP A 60 -5.27 -19.91 -6.74
CA ASP A 60 -4.98 -20.54 -8.02
C ASP A 60 -4.30 -21.91 -7.83
N ASP A 61 -3.77 -22.48 -8.92
CA ASP A 61 -3.02 -23.75 -8.89
C ASP A 61 -1.75 -23.66 -8.02
N GLU A 62 -1.11 -22.48 -7.92
CA GLU A 62 0.02 -22.27 -7.01
C GLU A 62 -0.47 -22.27 -5.56
N THR A 63 -1.56 -21.57 -5.25
CA THR A 63 -2.17 -21.55 -3.91
C THR A 63 -2.53 -22.96 -3.45
N THR A 64 -3.09 -23.77 -4.34
CA THR A 64 -3.50 -25.15 -4.04
C THR A 64 -2.33 -26.03 -3.59
N LYS A 65 -1.11 -25.79 -4.10
CA LYS A 65 0.09 -26.57 -3.72
C LYS A 65 0.49 -26.40 -2.26
N TRP A 66 0.09 -25.31 -1.61
CA TRP A 66 0.39 -25.05 -0.21
C TRP A 66 -0.46 -25.87 0.75
N ASP A 67 -1.65 -26.33 0.31
CA ASP A 67 -2.53 -27.19 1.11
C ASP A 67 -2.88 -26.58 2.48
N PHE A 68 -3.20 -25.27 2.50
CA PHE A 68 -3.42 -24.51 3.74
C PHE A 68 -4.58 -25.05 4.60
N GLN A 69 -5.51 -25.81 4.01
CA GLN A 69 -6.57 -26.53 4.74
C GLN A 69 -5.99 -27.55 5.73
N ASN A 70 -4.93 -28.26 5.35
CA ASN A 70 -4.29 -29.26 6.19
C ASN A 70 -2.98 -28.75 6.83
N LYS A 71 -2.38 -27.69 6.25
CA LYS A 71 -1.07 -27.14 6.62
C LYS A 71 -1.15 -25.62 6.77
N PRO A 72 -1.83 -25.10 7.80
CA PRO A 72 -1.92 -23.65 8.00
C PRO A 72 -0.52 -23.06 8.26
N PRO A 73 -0.27 -21.79 7.87
CA PRO A 73 1.04 -21.14 8.05
C PRO A 73 1.51 -21.24 9.50
N ASN A 74 2.77 -21.61 9.72
CA ASN A 74 3.32 -21.74 11.08
C ASN A 74 3.46 -20.39 11.80
N ARG A 75 3.57 -19.30 11.03
CA ARG A 75 3.72 -17.94 11.55
C ARG A 75 2.36 -17.39 11.95
N PRO A 76 2.15 -17.03 13.24
CA PRO A 76 0.90 -16.43 13.69
C PRO A 76 0.54 -15.15 12.93
N LEU A 77 1.56 -14.37 12.55
CA LEU A 77 1.39 -13.18 11.72
C LEU A 77 0.67 -13.52 10.41
N ILE A 78 1.17 -14.46 9.61
CA ILE A 78 0.52 -14.84 8.34
C ILE A 78 -0.89 -15.36 8.61
N ARG A 79 -1.04 -16.25 9.60
CA ARG A 79 -2.34 -16.85 9.94
C ARG A 79 -3.39 -15.83 10.38
N SER A 80 -2.99 -14.75 11.03
CA SER A 80 -3.92 -13.73 11.53
C SER A 80 -4.68 -12.97 10.43
N LEU A 81 -4.31 -13.13 9.16
CA LEU A 81 -5.07 -12.63 8.01
C LEU A 81 -6.50 -13.19 7.92
N ASP A 82 -6.76 -14.37 8.47
CA ASP A 82 -8.10 -14.98 8.45
C ASP A 82 -9.17 -14.05 9.01
N VAL A 83 -8.80 -13.27 10.04
CA VAL A 83 -9.70 -12.31 10.71
C VAL A 83 -10.22 -11.27 9.73
N ILE A 84 -9.38 -10.86 8.78
CA ILE A 84 -9.68 -9.82 7.80
C ILE A 84 -10.35 -10.45 6.58
N GLY A 85 -9.80 -11.58 6.10
CA GLY A 85 -10.30 -12.31 4.95
C GLY A 85 -11.77 -12.69 5.08
N VAL A 86 -12.20 -13.16 6.26
CA VAL A 86 -13.60 -13.53 6.53
C VAL A 86 -14.55 -12.34 6.36
N HIS A 87 -14.17 -11.14 6.82
CA HIS A 87 -15.02 -9.96 6.70
C HIS A 87 -15.04 -9.40 5.28
N LEU A 88 -13.89 -9.39 4.59
CA LEU A 88 -13.83 -8.98 3.19
C LEU A 88 -14.68 -9.90 2.31
N GLN A 89 -14.59 -11.23 2.49
CA GLN A 89 -15.41 -12.20 1.72
C GLN A 89 -16.92 -12.02 1.90
N GLN A 90 -17.38 -11.46 3.02
CA GLN A 90 -18.80 -11.24 3.28
C GLN A 90 -19.36 -10.01 2.57
N VAL A 91 -18.51 -9.03 2.26
CA VAL A 91 -18.93 -7.69 1.81
C VAL A 91 -18.45 -7.41 0.39
N TYR A 92 -17.19 -7.72 0.09
CA TYR A 92 -16.61 -7.41 -1.21
C TYR A 92 -17.05 -8.38 -2.29
N ASN A 93 -17.30 -7.82 -3.48
CA ASN A 93 -17.45 -8.58 -4.70
C ASN A 93 -16.08 -9.07 -5.22
N HIS A 94 -16.10 -9.87 -6.29
CA HIS A 94 -14.88 -10.45 -6.85
C HIS A 94 -13.86 -9.39 -7.29
N ASP A 95 -14.30 -8.29 -7.91
CA ASP A 95 -13.40 -7.26 -8.44
C ASP A 95 -12.72 -6.47 -7.31
N GLN A 96 -13.45 -6.21 -6.22
CA GLN A 96 -12.90 -5.57 -5.02
C GLN A 96 -11.90 -6.49 -4.30
N ILE A 97 -12.21 -7.79 -4.18
CA ILE A 97 -11.27 -8.80 -3.66
C ILE A 97 -10.00 -8.85 -4.52
N MET A 98 -10.14 -8.91 -5.84
CA MET A 98 -8.99 -8.97 -6.74
C MET A 98 -8.17 -7.68 -6.70
N THR A 99 -8.80 -6.51 -6.56
CA THR A 99 -8.08 -5.24 -6.34
C THR A 99 -7.20 -5.33 -5.10
N PHE A 100 -7.75 -5.77 -3.97
CA PHE A 100 -7.00 -5.92 -2.72
C PHE A 100 -5.84 -6.93 -2.85
N VAL A 101 -6.08 -8.09 -3.47
CA VAL A 101 -5.03 -9.11 -3.70
C VAL A 101 -3.93 -8.60 -4.62
N ASN A 102 -4.28 -7.90 -5.69
CA ASN A 102 -3.30 -7.34 -6.63
C ASN A 102 -2.41 -6.29 -5.96
N GLU A 103 -2.97 -5.45 -5.07
CA GLU A 103 -2.19 -4.49 -4.30
C GLU A 103 -1.25 -5.18 -3.29
N ILE A 104 -1.64 -6.32 -2.73
CA ILE A 104 -0.77 -7.12 -1.85
C ILE A 104 0.39 -7.73 -2.63
N ASP A 105 0.11 -8.29 -3.81
CA ASP A 105 1.16 -8.80 -4.71
C ASP A 105 2.12 -7.69 -5.14
N TYR A 106 1.58 -6.52 -5.52
CA TYR A 106 2.38 -5.35 -5.88
C TYR A 106 3.27 -4.88 -4.72
N TYR A 107 2.71 -4.73 -3.51
CA TYR A 107 3.45 -4.39 -2.30
C TYR A 107 4.62 -5.37 -2.08
N MET A 108 4.34 -6.68 -2.03
CA MET A 108 5.36 -7.70 -1.78
C MET A 108 6.42 -7.76 -2.87
N SER A 109 6.04 -7.57 -4.13
CA SER A 109 6.95 -7.50 -5.27
C SER A 109 7.88 -6.28 -5.19
N CYS A 110 7.35 -5.11 -4.82
CA CYS A 110 8.15 -3.91 -4.56
C CYS A 110 9.08 -4.11 -3.36
N GLN A 111 8.59 -4.74 -2.30
CA GLN A 111 9.36 -5.08 -1.10
C GLN A 111 10.56 -5.98 -1.43
N GLN A 112 10.39 -6.96 -2.32
CA GLN A 112 11.50 -7.79 -2.80
C GLN A 112 12.55 -6.97 -3.56
N ARG A 113 12.13 -6.06 -4.46
CA ARG A 113 13.04 -5.19 -5.21
C ARG A 113 13.80 -4.23 -4.29
N GLU A 114 13.10 -3.66 -3.32
CA GLU A 114 13.66 -2.78 -2.29
C GLU A 114 14.70 -3.50 -1.44
N GLN A 115 14.38 -4.67 -0.89
CA GLN A 115 15.32 -5.48 -0.14
C GLN A 115 16.58 -5.78 -0.97
N LYS A 116 16.41 -6.23 -2.22
CA LYS A 116 17.53 -6.52 -3.12
C LYS A 116 18.41 -5.28 -3.34
N ARG A 117 17.80 -4.10 -3.49
CA ARG A 117 18.52 -2.83 -3.60
C ARG A 117 19.26 -2.48 -2.30
N LYS A 118 18.58 -2.50 -1.15
CA LYS A 118 19.19 -2.18 0.16
C LYS A 118 20.40 -3.09 0.45
N LEU A 119 20.34 -4.37 0.08
CA LEU A 119 21.45 -5.32 0.22
C LEU A 119 22.69 -4.98 -0.61
N THR A 120 22.60 -4.10 -1.61
CA THR A 120 23.78 -3.59 -2.33
C THR A 120 24.59 -2.58 -1.52
N GLY A 121 24.02 -2.03 -0.44
CA GLY A 121 24.61 -0.97 0.37
C GLY A 121 24.66 0.40 -0.32
N ARG A 122 24.06 0.55 -1.50
CA ARG A 122 24.00 1.79 -2.27
C ARG A 122 22.67 2.50 -2.05
N LEU A 123 22.71 3.82 -1.86
CA LEU A 123 21.50 4.66 -1.94
C LEU A 123 20.94 4.70 -3.38
N PRO A 124 19.62 4.60 -3.55
CA PRO A 124 18.99 4.75 -4.87
C PRO A 124 19.20 6.15 -5.45
N ILE A 125 19.08 6.26 -6.78
CA ILE A 125 18.69 7.53 -7.40
C ILE A 125 17.17 7.72 -7.26
N VAL A 126 16.69 8.95 -7.45
CA VAL A 126 15.25 9.29 -7.29
C VAL A 126 14.30 8.33 -8.01
N ALA A 127 14.60 7.97 -9.26
CA ALA A 127 13.76 7.05 -10.04
C ALA A 127 13.71 5.63 -9.42
N GLU A 128 14.85 5.09 -9.00
CA GLU A 128 14.92 3.76 -8.36
C GLU A 128 14.25 3.74 -6.99
N TYR A 129 14.30 4.87 -6.27
CA TYR A 129 13.63 5.03 -4.99
C TYR A 129 12.10 4.98 -5.18
N LEU A 130 11.58 5.82 -6.07
CA LEU A 130 10.15 5.89 -6.36
C LEU A 130 9.60 4.57 -6.92
N GLU A 131 10.38 3.84 -7.73
CA GLU A 131 9.97 2.54 -8.28
C GLU A 131 9.51 1.54 -7.21
N THR A 132 10.18 1.51 -6.06
CA THR A 132 9.78 0.61 -4.96
C THR A 132 8.90 1.31 -3.94
N ARG A 133 9.18 2.58 -3.63
CA ARG A 133 8.46 3.34 -2.60
C ARG A 133 6.97 3.40 -2.86
N MET A 134 6.56 3.52 -4.12
CA MET A 134 5.15 3.52 -4.51
C MET A 134 4.43 2.21 -4.19
N GLY A 135 5.15 1.09 -4.08
CA GLY A 135 4.58 -0.14 -3.52
C GLY A 135 4.76 -0.20 -2.01
N THR A 136 5.99 -0.01 -1.52
CA THR A 136 6.36 -0.27 -0.12
C THR A 136 5.83 0.74 0.88
N SER A 137 5.26 1.86 0.45
CA SER A 137 4.47 2.76 1.30
C SER A 137 3.21 2.11 1.86
N ALA A 138 2.74 1.03 1.22
CA ALA A 138 1.49 0.34 1.50
C ALA A 138 0.23 1.24 1.45
N VAL A 139 0.32 2.42 0.82
CA VAL A 139 -0.81 3.34 0.73
C VAL A 139 -1.92 2.75 -0.13
N THR A 140 -1.59 2.10 -1.24
CA THR A 140 -2.61 1.50 -2.12
C THR A 140 -3.35 0.35 -1.45
N LEU A 141 -2.71 -0.38 -0.54
CA LEU A 141 -3.36 -1.37 0.32
C LEU A 141 -4.42 -0.76 1.24
N MET A 142 -4.18 0.46 1.72
CA MET A 142 -5.15 1.21 2.51
C MET A 142 -6.29 1.72 1.63
N LEU A 143 -5.97 2.21 0.43
CA LEU A 143 -6.97 2.68 -0.53
C LEU A 143 -7.91 1.55 -1.00
N ALA A 144 -7.39 0.34 -1.18
CA ALA A 144 -8.17 -0.84 -1.54
C ALA A 144 -9.19 -1.25 -0.46
N LEU A 145 -9.09 -0.72 0.77
CA LEU A 145 -10.07 -0.92 1.85
C LEU A 145 -11.07 0.23 1.99
N ASN A 146 -10.96 1.31 1.22
CA ASN A 146 -11.88 2.44 1.34
C ASN A 146 -13.33 2.03 1.06
N GLU A 147 -13.56 1.23 0.00
CA GLU A 147 -14.89 0.71 -0.32
C GLU A 147 -15.45 -0.16 0.81
N PHE A 148 -14.62 -0.97 1.47
CA PHE A 148 -15.03 -1.80 2.60
C PHE A 148 -15.39 -0.94 3.80
N ALA A 149 -14.51 0.01 4.14
CA ALA A 149 -14.65 0.87 5.29
C ALA A 149 -15.94 1.69 5.20
N ASP A 150 -16.22 2.26 4.02
CA ASP A 150 -17.41 3.07 3.78
C ASP A 150 -18.66 2.24 3.43
N GLY A 151 -18.48 0.99 2.97
CA GLY A 151 -19.57 0.14 2.50
C GLY A 151 -20.09 0.45 1.12
N ASN A 152 -19.22 1.01 0.30
CA ASN A 152 -19.55 1.35 -1.06
C ASN A 152 -19.20 0.20 -1.98
N ASP A 153 -19.96 0.08 -3.06
CA ASP A 153 -19.64 -0.73 -4.23
C ASP A 153 -19.57 0.25 -5.40
N ILE A 154 -18.39 0.83 -5.60
CA ILE A 154 -18.19 1.82 -6.65
C ILE A 154 -18.09 1.07 -7.98
N PRO A 155 -18.86 1.47 -9.02
CA PRO A 155 -18.77 0.84 -10.33
C PRO A 155 -17.33 0.65 -10.81
N ARG A 156 -17.02 -0.54 -11.32
CA ARG A 156 -15.65 -0.95 -11.59
C ARG A 156 -15.01 -0.11 -12.70
N ASP A 157 -15.79 0.34 -13.66
CA ASP A 157 -15.37 1.27 -14.70
C ASP A 157 -14.88 2.61 -14.13
N ILE A 158 -15.58 3.17 -13.13
CA ILE A 158 -15.13 4.36 -12.37
C ILE A 158 -13.82 4.07 -11.66
N MET A 159 -13.77 2.96 -10.90
CA MET A 159 -12.58 2.64 -10.12
C MET A 159 -11.36 2.32 -11.00
N THR A 160 -11.56 1.86 -12.24
CA THR A 160 -10.49 1.67 -13.24
C THR A 160 -10.27 2.88 -14.16
N ASP A 161 -11.02 3.98 -13.99
CA ASP A 161 -10.81 5.17 -14.80
C ASP A 161 -9.35 5.65 -14.65
N PRO A 162 -8.69 6.07 -15.74
CA PRO A 162 -7.34 6.61 -15.65
C PRO A 162 -7.19 7.72 -14.60
N LYS A 163 -8.22 8.54 -14.37
CA LYS A 163 -8.21 9.58 -13.32
C LYS A 163 -8.27 8.98 -11.92
N MET A 164 -9.04 7.91 -11.69
CA MET A 164 -9.02 7.23 -10.39
C MET A 164 -7.64 6.65 -10.09
N ILE A 165 -7.01 6.03 -11.10
CA ILE A 165 -5.64 5.53 -10.99
C ILE A 165 -4.66 6.67 -10.66
N SER A 166 -4.82 7.82 -11.32
CA SER A 166 -4.01 9.01 -11.01
C SER A 166 -4.29 9.56 -9.61
N LEU A 167 -5.53 9.56 -9.12
CA LEU A 167 -5.84 9.96 -7.73
C LEU A 167 -5.12 9.05 -6.72
N TRP A 168 -5.13 7.74 -6.93
CA TRP A 168 -4.40 6.80 -6.08
C TRP A 168 -2.90 7.07 -6.10
N TYR A 169 -2.35 7.41 -7.27
CA TYR A 169 -0.95 7.81 -7.41
C TYR A 169 -0.62 9.07 -6.59
N GLU A 170 -1.42 10.14 -6.72
CA GLU A 170 -1.18 11.40 -6.00
C GLU A 170 -1.29 11.22 -4.48
N VAL A 171 -2.28 10.46 -4.00
CA VAL A 171 -2.42 10.13 -2.57
C VAL A 171 -1.20 9.36 -2.08
N ASN A 172 -0.74 8.38 -2.84
CA ASN A 172 0.42 7.57 -2.47
C ASN A 172 1.72 8.39 -2.45
N MET A 173 1.94 9.25 -3.45
CA MET A 173 3.06 10.19 -3.46
C MET A 173 3.05 11.09 -2.23
N ASN A 174 1.93 11.76 -1.96
CA ASN A 174 1.80 12.66 -0.83
C ASN A 174 2.07 11.94 0.51
N MET A 175 1.45 10.79 0.73
CA MET A 175 1.63 10.01 1.96
C MET A 175 3.06 9.49 2.12
N SER A 176 3.69 9.03 1.03
CA SER A 176 5.07 8.55 1.04
C SER A 176 6.07 9.66 1.37
N LEU A 177 5.97 10.80 0.67
CA LEU A 177 6.87 11.93 0.89
C LEU A 177 6.65 12.61 2.25
N SER A 178 5.40 12.69 2.71
CA SER A 178 5.08 13.16 4.06
C SER A 178 5.67 12.24 5.12
N ASN A 179 5.58 10.92 4.92
CA ASN A 179 6.22 9.96 5.80
C ASN A 179 7.73 10.20 5.83
N ASP A 180 8.41 10.27 4.69
CA ASP A 180 9.85 10.50 4.59
C ASP A 180 10.33 11.72 5.37
N LEU A 181 9.58 12.84 5.34
CA LEU A 181 9.91 14.03 6.11
C LEU A 181 9.74 13.83 7.63
N LEU A 182 8.66 13.15 8.04
CA LEU A 182 8.30 12.96 9.44
C LEU A 182 9.11 11.85 10.12
N SER A 183 9.44 10.79 9.38
CA SER A 183 10.21 9.64 9.86
C SER A 183 11.72 9.83 9.76
N LEU A 184 12.22 10.82 9.01
CA LEU A 184 13.65 11.02 8.72
C LEU A 184 14.56 10.91 9.96
N ARG A 185 14.16 11.52 11.07
CA ARG A 185 14.96 11.50 12.30
C ARG A 185 15.04 10.09 12.91
N LYS A 186 13.95 9.32 12.86
CA LYS A 186 13.91 7.92 13.29
C LYS A 186 14.80 7.08 12.37
N GLU A 187 14.67 7.26 11.07
CA GLU A 187 15.40 6.54 10.01
C GLU A 187 16.92 6.71 10.12
N ILE A 188 17.40 7.95 10.22
CA ILE A 188 18.83 8.24 10.43
C ILE A 188 19.37 7.55 11.68
N LYS A 189 18.60 7.52 12.78
CA LYS A 189 19.02 6.89 14.03
C LYS A 189 19.20 5.37 13.88
N HIS A 190 18.40 4.72 13.03
CA HIS A 190 18.46 3.28 12.80
C HIS A 190 19.31 2.89 11.57
N SER A 191 19.97 3.88 10.93
CA SER A 191 20.75 3.68 9.70
C SER A 191 19.93 3.10 8.53
N ASP A 192 18.61 3.30 8.55
CA ASP A 192 17.72 2.95 7.43
C ASP A 192 17.31 4.24 6.74
N ILE A 193 18.18 4.76 5.89
CA ILE A 193 18.09 6.09 5.27
C ILE A 193 17.53 6.03 3.84
N ASP A 194 16.77 4.99 3.52
CA ASP A 194 16.12 4.82 2.21
C ASP A 194 14.85 5.70 2.15
N SER A 195 15.08 7.01 2.02
CA SER A 195 14.09 8.08 2.17
C SER A 195 14.42 9.22 1.20
N MET A 196 13.40 9.96 0.73
CA MET A 196 13.59 10.97 -0.34
C MET A 196 14.67 12.01 0.00
N VAL A 197 14.76 12.47 1.25
CA VAL A 197 15.73 13.52 1.62
C VAL A 197 17.19 13.04 1.45
N PRO A 198 17.63 11.91 2.07
CA PRO A 198 18.94 11.32 1.78
C PRO A 198 19.19 11.03 0.29
N VAL A 199 18.17 10.55 -0.43
CA VAL A 199 18.25 10.26 -1.86
C VAL A 199 18.54 11.53 -2.67
N LEU A 200 17.83 12.63 -2.41
CA LEU A 200 18.05 13.91 -3.08
C LEU A 200 19.44 14.50 -2.76
N VAL A 201 19.86 14.43 -1.50
CA VAL A 201 21.21 14.85 -1.09
C VAL A 201 22.27 14.06 -1.85
N SER A 202 22.14 12.74 -1.90
CA SER A 202 23.13 11.87 -2.54
C SER A 202 23.12 11.97 -4.06
N ALA A 203 21.94 11.99 -4.69
CA ALA A 203 21.81 11.91 -6.14
C ALA A 203 22.02 13.26 -6.84
N ARG A 204 21.73 14.38 -6.15
CA ARG A 204 21.76 15.73 -6.75
C ARG A 204 22.72 16.70 -6.05
N GLY A 205 23.39 16.28 -4.98
CA GLY A 205 24.32 17.13 -4.24
C GLY A 205 23.64 18.28 -3.48
N LEU A 206 22.36 18.14 -3.15
CA LEU A 206 21.61 19.16 -2.41
C LEU A 206 22.05 19.21 -0.94
N THR A 207 21.90 20.38 -0.32
CA THR A 207 21.88 20.44 1.15
C THR A 207 20.61 19.80 1.69
N VAL A 208 20.63 19.33 2.95
CA VAL A 208 19.44 18.77 3.61
C VAL A 208 18.25 19.75 3.55
N ARG A 209 18.49 21.04 3.74
CA ARG A 209 17.43 22.07 3.67
C ARG A 209 16.83 22.17 2.26
N GLN A 210 17.66 22.11 1.23
CA GLN A 210 17.18 22.14 -0.16
C GLN A 210 16.38 20.88 -0.49
N ALA A 211 16.86 19.70 -0.06
CA ALA A 211 16.15 18.44 -0.26
C ALA A 211 14.78 18.44 0.44
N VAL A 212 14.70 18.89 1.70
CA VAL A 212 13.42 19.05 2.41
C VAL A 212 12.48 19.99 1.66
N LYS A 213 12.97 21.15 1.23
CA LYS A 213 12.16 22.12 0.49
C LYS A 213 11.63 21.54 -0.82
N GLU A 214 12.45 20.79 -1.55
CA GLU A 214 12.04 20.16 -2.80
C GLU A 214 10.99 19.07 -2.57
N THR A 215 11.14 18.26 -1.50
CA THR A 215 10.12 17.29 -1.09
C THR A 215 8.81 17.97 -0.71
N GLU A 216 8.84 19.07 0.05
CA GLU A 216 7.65 19.86 0.39
C GLU A 216 6.97 20.46 -0.87
N GLU A 217 7.75 20.96 -1.82
CA GLU A 217 7.23 21.46 -3.09
C GLU A 217 6.57 20.37 -3.93
N GLU A 218 7.11 19.14 -3.93
CA GLU A 218 6.50 17.99 -4.60
C GLU A 218 5.16 17.60 -3.93
N ILE A 219 5.13 17.51 -2.58
CA ILE A 219 3.90 17.25 -1.83
C ILE A 219 2.80 18.25 -2.20
N ASN A 220 3.13 19.55 -2.26
CA ASN A 220 2.15 20.58 -2.64
C ASN A 220 1.65 20.39 -4.08
N ARG A 221 2.54 20.03 -5.03
CA ARG A 221 2.13 19.70 -6.41
C ARG A 221 1.19 18.50 -6.45
N ASN A 222 1.45 17.46 -5.66
CA ASN A 222 0.59 16.28 -5.61
C ASN A 222 -0.80 16.60 -5.04
N ILE A 223 -0.89 17.50 -4.06
CA ILE A 223 -2.18 18.00 -3.52
C ILE A 223 -2.96 18.75 -4.60
N GLU A 224 -2.32 19.72 -5.27
CA GLU A 224 -2.97 20.48 -6.35
C GLU A 224 -3.40 19.58 -7.51
N GLY A 225 -2.56 18.59 -7.87
CA GLY A 225 -2.86 17.59 -8.89
C GLY A 225 -4.06 16.72 -8.51
N PHE A 226 -4.11 16.25 -7.25
CA PHE A 226 -5.23 15.48 -6.73
C PHE A 226 -6.55 16.24 -6.88
N ASP A 227 -6.61 17.49 -6.42
CA ASP A 227 -7.83 18.31 -6.48
C ASP A 227 -8.31 18.50 -7.92
N GLN A 228 -7.40 18.81 -8.85
CA GLN A 228 -7.73 18.98 -10.27
C GLN A 228 -8.25 17.70 -10.92
N ILE A 229 -7.63 16.55 -10.62
CA ILE A 229 -8.03 15.25 -11.16
C ILE A 229 -9.39 14.84 -10.57
N ALA A 230 -9.61 15.10 -9.28
CA ALA A 230 -10.85 14.77 -8.59
C ALA A 230 -12.02 15.56 -9.17
N ASP A 231 -11.86 16.88 -9.36
CA ASP A 231 -12.87 17.72 -9.99
C ASP A 231 -13.20 17.24 -11.41
N ALA A 232 -12.17 16.93 -12.20
CA ALA A 232 -12.35 16.43 -13.56
C ALA A 232 -13.08 15.07 -13.60
N LEU A 233 -12.74 14.15 -12.69
CA LEU A 233 -13.42 12.87 -12.57
C LEU A 233 -14.88 13.06 -12.16
N LEU A 234 -15.16 13.90 -11.17
CA LEU A 234 -16.54 14.15 -10.70
C LEU A 234 -17.42 14.75 -11.80
N GLU A 235 -16.90 15.68 -12.61
CA GLU A 235 -17.64 16.22 -13.75
C GLU A 235 -17.93 15.16 -14.82
N GLU A 236 -17.00 14.24 -15.07
CA GLU A 236 -17.22 13.13 -15.98
C GLU A 236 -18.27 12.14 -15.45
N ILE A 237 -18.17 11.74 -14.18
CA ILE A 237 -19.12 10.84 -13.52
C ILE A 237 -20.54 11.43 -13.51
N LYS A 238 -20.69 12.76 -13.37
CA LYS A 238 -22.01 13.41 -13.48
C LYS A 238 -22.68 13.19 -14.83
N LEU A 239 -21.89 13.04 -15.90
CA LEU A 239 -22.38 12.84 -17.25
C LEU A 239 -22.58 11.35 -17.58
N THR A 240 -21.68 10.48 -17.11
CA THR A 240 -21.66 9.05 -17.47
C THR A 240 -22.46 8.17 -16.49
N HIS A 241 -22.58 8.57 -15.23
CA HIS A 241 -23.31 7.88 -14.16
C HIS A 241 -24.21 8.85 -13.38
N PRO A 242 -25.21 9.47 -14.02
CA PRO A 242 -26.08 10.46 -13.36
C PRO A 242 -26.80 9.92 -12.13
N GLU A 243 -27.04 8.61 -12.06
CA GLU A 243 -27.62 7.92 -10.89
C GLU A 243 -26.70 7.89 -9.66
N LYS A 244 -25.41 8.20 -9.81
CA LYS A 244 -24.39 8.21 -8.74
C LYS A 244 -24.08 9.58 -8.17
N VAL A 245 -24.66 10.64 -8.73
CA VAL A 245 -24.34 12.03 -8.38
C VAL A 245 -24.88 12.44 -7.00
N ASP A 246 -26.04 11.92 -6.61
CA ASP A 246 -26.70 12.28 -5.36
C ASP A 246 -26.12 11.57 -4.12
N GLU A 247 -25.28 10.54 -4.30
CA GLU A 247 -24.56 9.84 -3.21
C GLU A 247 -23.42 10.68 -2.60
N VAL A 248 -23.04 11.81 -3.24
CA VAL A 248 -21.88 12.65 -2.84
C VAL A 248 -22.31 13.93 -2.08
N SER A 249 -23.61 14.19 -1.93
CA SER A 249 -24.14 15.44 -1.37
C SER A 249 -24.59 15.36 0.12
N SER A 250 -24.17 14.34 0.87
CA SER A 250 -24.55 14.12 2.29
C SER A 250 -23.39 14.24 3.26
#